data_AF-A0A284VII6-F1
#
_entry.id   AF-A0A284VII6-F1
#
_cell.length_a   1.000
_cell.length_b   1.000
_cell.length_c   1.000
_cell.angle_alpha   90.00
_cell.angle_beta   90.00
_cell.angle_gamma   90.00
#
_symmetry.space_group_name_H-M   'P 1'
#
loop_
_entity.id
_entity.type
_entity.pdbx_description
1 polymer ?
#
loop_
_entity_poly.entity_id
_entity_poly.type
_entity_poly.pdbx_seq_one_letter_code
_entity_poly.pdbx_strand_id
1 'polypeptide(L)'
;MHHGINRKKKNEFLTEAARYDLVISTYALAHRDEEMLSQVKWNGVVLDEAQNIKNQFTKQSQAVRKFKSNYRVALTGTPVENRLSELWSIMEFLNPSYLGSAEGFRKRFALPIERYNDKDAGTKLRSIVSPFILRRLKTDPAIIKDLPDKIEMKVHCNLTKEQATLYEAVVKDMLRKIESSEGIERKGMVLSALVRLKQVCNHPAQFLGDGSELPGRSGKLNRIIEMLEEVLAEGDSALVFTQFAEMGGMLKAHFQKVFSQDVLFLHGGVSQKQRDQMVMRFSEKNGPRIFILSLKAGGVGLNLTRASHVFHFDRWWNPAVENQATDRAFRIGQTKNVQVHKFICDGTLEERIDEMIEDKKALAENIIGTGEGWLTEMTTEQLKDLFALRREAVADE
;
A
#
# COMPACT_ATOMS: atom_id res chain seq x y z
N MET A 1 20.17 -18.24 3.31
CA MET A 1 19.34 -17.42 2.39
C MET A 1 19.23 -18.12 1.04
N HIS A 2 18.01 -18.42 0.57
CA HIS A 2 17.76 -18.97 -0.77
C HIS A 2 17.23 -17.87 -1.69
N HIS A 3 18.14 -17.12 -2.32
CA HIS A 3 17.79 -15.99 -3.18
C HIS A 3 18.82 -15.80 -4.30
N GLY A 4 18.38 -15.24 -5.43
CA GLY A 4 19.27 -14.77 -6.49
C GLY A 4 19.62 -15.84 -7.53
N ILE A 5 20.45 -15.44 -8.51
CA ILE A 5 20.81 -16.29 -9.66
C ILE A 5 21.78 -17.40 -9.22
N ASN A 6 22.68 -17.10 -8.29
CA ASN A 6 23.72 -18.01 -7.80
C ASN A 6 23.26 -18.92 -6.65
N ARG A 7 21.96 -18.95 -6.34
CA ARG A 7 21.42 -19.82 -5.29
C ARG A 7 21.66 -21.28 -5.65
N LYS A 8 21.91 -22.10 -4.62
CA LYS A 8 22.05 -23.55 -4.76
C LYS A 8 20.75 -24.14 -5.30
N LYS A 9 20.86 -25.14 -6.19
CA LYS A 9 19.72 -25.78 -6.85
C LYS A 9 19.81 -27.29 -6.71
N LYS A 10 18.66 -27.97 -6.85
CA LYS A 10 18.57 -29.44 -6.86
C LYS A 10 19.26 -30.04 -5.61
N ASN A 11 20.06 -31.08 -5.79
CA ASN A 11 20.73 -31.80 -4.70
C ASN A 11 21.64 -30.91 -3.85
N GLU A 12 22.33 -29.93 -4.45
CA GLU A 12 23.17 -29.01 -3.69
C GLU A 12 22.34 -28.21 -2.68
N PHE A 13 21.12 -27.81 -3.05
CA PHE A 13 20.23 -27.15 -2.10
C PHE A 13 19.80 -28.09 -0.98
N LEU A 14 19.44 -29.34 -1.29
CA LEU A 14 18.99 -30.29 -0.26
C LEU A 14 20.07 -30.56 0.78
N THR A 15 21.31 -30.77 0.33
CA THR A 15 22.47 -30.94 1.21
C THR A 15 22.73 -29.70 2.05
N GLU A 16 22.66 -28.52 1.44
CA GLU A 16 22.94 -27.26 2.11
C GLU A 16 21.82 -26.89 3.10
N ALA A 17 20.56 -27.02 2.71
CA ALA A 17 19.40 -26.75 3.55
C ALA A 17 19.37 -27.61 4.82
N ALA A 18 19.85 -28.86 4.74
CA ALA A 18 19.96 -29.76 5.89
C ALA A 18 20.99 -29.28 6.94
N ARG A 19 21.84 -28.30 6.61
CA ARG A 19 22.86 -27.75 7.51
C ARG A 19 22.40 -26.51 8.28
N TYR A 20 21.21 -25.97 7.99
CA TYR A 20 20.71 -24.76 8.63
C TYR A 20 19.36 -25.00 9.30
N ASP A 21 19.13 -24.32 10.41
CA ASP A 21 17.85 -24.32 11.11
C ASP A 21 16.79 -23.47 10.40
N LEU A 22 17.21 -22.46 9.61
CA LEU A 22 16.34 -21.50 8.95
C LEU A 22 16.73 -21.26 7.49
N VAL A 23 15.75 -21.41 6.59
CA VAL A 23 15.88 -21.05 5.17
C VAL A 23 14.89 -19.96 4.83
N ILE A 24 15.41 -18.78 4.48
CA ILE A 24 14.60 -17.64 4.02
C ILE A 24 14.61 -17.60 2.49
N SER A 25 13.44 -17.48 1.88
CA SER A 25 13.21 -17.42 0.42
C SER A 25 12.12 -16.39 0.10
N THR A 26 11.75 -16.26 -1.18
CA THR A 26 10.67 -15.38 -1.65
C THR A 26 9.53 -16.18 -2.27
N TYR A 27 8.31 -15.61 -2.30
CA TYR A 27 7.15 -16.24 -2.94
C TYR A 27 7.38 -16.62 -4.41
N ALA A 28 8.12 -15.80 -5.16
CA ALA A 28 8.46 -16.09 -6.54
C ALA A 28 9.35 -17.34 -6.67
N LEU A 29 10.31 -17.51 -5.75
CA LEU A 29 11.18 -18.68 -5.71
C LEU A 29 10.48 -19.92 -5.13
N ALA A 30 9.52 -19.74 -4.22
CA ALA A 30 8.69 -20.83 -3.72
C ALA A 30 7.98 -21.56 -4.87
N HIS A 31 7.46 -20.81 -5.85
CA HIS A 31 6.92 -21.41 -7.07
C HIS A 31 8.02 -21.92 -8.02
N ARG A 32 9.04 -21.10 -8.31
CA ARG A 32 10.06 -21.44 -9.33
C ARG A 32 10.88 -22.68 -8.96
N ASP A 33 11.12 -22.90 -7.67
CA ASP A 33 11.90 -24.02 -7.13
C ASP A 33 11.02 -24.99 -6.32
N GLU A 34 9.72 -25.00 -6.57
CA GLU A 34 8.72 -25.79 -5.85
C GLU A 34 9.12 -27.26 -5.71
N GLU A 35 9.57 -27.87 -6.81
CA GLU A 35 9.93 -29.30 -6.86
C GLU A 35 11.01 -29.67 -5.85
N MET A 36 12.01 -28.82 -5.69
CA MET A 36 13.12 -29.06 -4.77
C MET A 36 12.76 -28.63 -3.34
N LEU A 37 12.06 -27.52 -3.16
CA LEU A 37 11.59 -27.09 -1.83
C LEU A 37 10.60 -28.08 -1.21
N SER A 38 9.81 -28.77 -2.04
CA SER A 38 8.84 -29.80 -1.59
C SER A 38 9.50 -31.12 -1.16
N GLN A 39 10.76 -31.35 -1.52
CA GLN A 39 11.51 -32.54 -1.10
C GLN A 39 12.05 -32.41 0.33
N VAL A 40 12.16 -31.18 0.85
CA VAL A 40 12.57 -30.94 2.23
C VAL A 40 11.40 -31.20 3.18
N LYS A 41 11.68 -31.94 4.26
CA LYS A 41 10.75 -32.11 5.38
C LYS A 41 10.90 -30.91 6.33
N TRP A 42 10.12 -29.86 6.11
CA TRP A 42 10.18 -28.68 6.96
C TRP A 42 9.59 -28.98 8.33
N ASN A 43 10.22 -28.48 9.40
CA ASN A 43 9.57 -28.52 10.71
C ASN A 43 8.39 -27.52 10.72
N GLY A 44 8.58 -26.32 10.16
CA GLY A 44 7.48 -25.40 9.93
C GLY A 44 7.68 -24.47 8.73
N VAL A 45 6.58 -23.93 8.25
CA VAL A 45 6.55 -22.92 7.17
C VAL A 45 5.90 -21.65 7.68
N VAL A 46 6.63 -20.54 7.61
CA VAL A 46 6.15 -19.21 8.00
C VAL A 46 6.00 -18.37 6.74
N LEU A 47 4.80 -17.84 6.53
CA LEU A 47 4.49 -16.89 5.47
C LEU A 47 4.47 -15.49 6.05
N ASP A 48 5.46 -14.67 5.70
CA ASP A 48 5.45 -13.23 5.99
C ASP A 48 4.67 -12.47 4.91
N GLU A 49 3.90 -11.46 5.31
CA GLU A 49 2.95 -10.75 4.45
C GLU A 49 2.05 -11.73 3.67
N ALA A 50 1.30 -12.57 4.41
CA ALA A 50 0.49 -13.68 3.89
C ALA A 50 -0.60 -13.26 2.88
N GLN A 51 -0.91 -11.97 2.74
CA GLN A 51 -1.72 -11.44 1.65
C GLN A 51 -1.14 -11.77 0.25
N ASN A 52 0.15 -12.09 0.15
CA ASN A 52 0.76 -12.59 -1.09
C ASN A 52 0.14 -13.90 -1.60
N ILE A 53 -0.56 -14.66 -0.76
CA ILE A 53 -1.26 -15.90 -1.14
C ILE A 53 -2.77 -15.75 -1.19
N LYS A 54 -3.29 -14.52 -1.23
CA LYS A 54 -4.74 -14.23 -1.18
C LYS A 54 -5.56 -14.88 -2.30
N ASN A 55 -4.95 -15.05 -3.47
CA ASN A 55 -5.58 -15.73 -4.60
C ASN A 55 -5.07 -17.18 -4.70
N GLN A 56 -5.98 -18.13 -4.45
CA GLN A 56 -5.70 -19.57 -4.49
C GLN A 56 -5.22 -20.09 -5.86
N PHE A 57 -5.55 -19.39 -6.95
CA PHE A 57 -5.21 -19.81 -8.31
C PHE A 57 -3.81 -19.38 -8.75
N THR A 58 -3.15 -18.54 -7.95
CA THR A 58 -1.78 -18.12 -8.27
C THR A 58 -0.81 -19.27 -8.07
N LYS A 59 0.21 -19.33 -8.92
CA LYS A 59 1.22 -20.40 -8.86
C LYS A 59 1.98 -20.39 -7.53
N GLN A 60 2.18 -19.20 -6.94
CA GLN A 60 2.79 -19.03 -5.63
C GLN A 60 1.94 -19.66 -4.52
N SER A 61 0.63 -19.37 -4.48
CA SER A 61 -0.30 -19.97 -3.51
C SER A 61 -0.35 -21.49 -3.62
N GLN A 62 -0.38 -22.01 -4.85
CA GLN A 62 -0.39 -23.46 -5.09
C GLN A 62 0.92 -24.12 -4.62
N ALA A 63 2.07 -23.49 -4.89
CA ALA A 63 3.37 -24.02 -4.51
C ALA A 63 3.54 -24.10 -2.99
N VAL A 64 3.28 -23.01 -2.26
CA VAL A 64 3.50 -22.99 -0.79
C VAL A 64 2.62 -23.98 -0.03
N ARG A 65 1.42 -24.29 -0.55
CA ARG A 65 0.51 -25.28 0.06
C ARG A 65 1.03 -26.71 -0.02
N LYS A 66 1.87 -27.02 -1.04
CA LYS A 66 2.45 -28.35 -1.24
C LYS A 66 3.59 -28.66 -0.28
N PHE A 67 4.16 -27.64 0.37
CA PHE A 67 5.26 -27.83 1.31
C PHE A 67 4.78 -28.59 2.57
N LYS A 68 5.39 -29.74 2.81
CA LYS A 68 5.12 -30.57 4.00
C LYS A 68 5.77 -29.92 5.21
N SER A 69 4.99 -29.72 6.27
CA SER A 69 5.42 -29.10 7.52
C SER A 69 4.65 -29.61 8.72
N ASN A 70 5.27 -29.61 9.91
CA ASN A 70 4.59 -29.97 11.16
C ASN A 70 3.76 -28.81 11.71
N TYR A 71 4.20 -27.56 11.50
CA TYR A 71 3.44 -26.36 11.85
C TYR A 71 3.48 -25.30 10.75
N ARG A 72 2.46 -24.44 10.73
CA ARG A 72 2.31 -23.37 9.75
C ARG A 72 1.94 -22.07 10.45
N VAL A 73 2.56 -20.96 10.04
CA VAL A 73 2.28 -19.63 10.56
C VAL A 73 2.09 -18.68 9.39
N ALA A 74 1.06 -17.84 9.46
CA ALA A 74 0.81 -16.77 8.51
C ALA A 74 0.87 -15.44 9.28
N LEU A 75 1.79 -14.57 8.88
CA LEU A 75 1.95 -13.23 9.42
C LEU A 75 1.40 -12.24 8.39
N THR A 76 0.53 -11.34 8.83
CA THR A 76 -0.02 -10.29 7.97
C THR A 76 -0.46 -9.11 8.84
N GLY A 77 -0.17 -7.90 8.39
CA GLY A 77 -0.67 -6.68 9.02
C GLY A 77 -2.18 -6.49 8.82
N THR A 78 -2.75 -7.16 7.82
CA THR A 78 -4.14 -7.01 7.35
C THR A 78 -4.73 -8.40 7.10
N PRO A 79 -5.23 -9.08 8.14
CA PRO A 79 -5.62 -10.49 8.06
C PRO A 79 -6.71 -10.80 7.03
N VAL A 80 -7.52 -9.81 6.65
CA VAL A 80 -8.47 -9.88 5.54
C VAL A 80 -8.42 -8.52 4.84
N GLU A 81 -7.92 -8.46 3.60
CA GLU A 81 -7.84 -7.18 2.88
C GLU A 81 -9.17 -6.86 2.20
N ASN A 82 -9.88 -7.85 1.63
CA ASN A 82 -10.95 -7.55 0.64
C ASN A 82 -12.16 -8.47 0.60
N ARG A 83 -11.89 -9.77 0.68
CA ARG A 83 -12.84 -10.81 0.31
C ARG A 83 -12.62 -11.98 1.22
N LEU A 84 -13.71 -12.63 1.61
CA LEU A 84 -13.66 -13.83 2.44
C LEU A 84 -12.94 -14.99 1.72
N SER A 85 -12.83 -14.94 0.40
CA SER A 85 -11.98 -15.86 -0.36
C SER A 85 -10.49 -15.78 0.00
N GLU A 86 -10.01 -14.61 0.43
CA GLU A 86 -8.62 -14.41 0.86
C GLU A 86 -8.39 -15.08 2.22
N LEU A 87 -9.33 -14.90 3.16
CA LEU A 87 -9.36 -15.61 4.44
C LEU A 87 -9.36 -17.12 4.21
N TRP A 88 -10.21 -17.61 3.31
CA TRP A 88 -10.21 -19.03 2.94
C TRP A 88 -8.85 -19.47 2.41
N SER A 89 -8.20 -18.66 1.56
CA SER A 89 -6.90 -19.01 1.00
C SER A 89 -5.80 -19.16 2.05
N ILE A 90 -5.78 -18.27 3.04
CA ILE A 90 -4.85 -18.31 4.17
C ILE A 90 -5.18 -19.49 5.10
N MET A 91 -6.46 -19.70 5.41
CA MET A 91 -6.91 -20.80 6.25
C MET A 91 -6.65 -22.16 5.61
N GLU A 92 -6.76 -22.29 4.29
CA GLU A 92 -6.41 -23.51 3.57
C GLU A 92 -4.90 -23.80 3.62
N PHE A 93 -4.06 -22.76 3.70
CA PHE A 93 -2.65 -22.94 4.01
C PHE A 93 -2.45 -23.37 5.47
N LEU A 94 -3.07 -22.70 6.45
CA LEU A 94 -2.86 -23.02 7.87
C LEU A 94 -3.41 -24.40 8.24
N ASN A 95 -4.65 -24.67 7.87
CA ASN A 95 -5.43 -25.86 8.23
C ASN A 95 -6.15 -26.39 6.98
N PRO A 96 -5.48 -27.18 6.13
CA PRO A 96 -6.08 -27.71 4.89
C PRO A 96 -7.41 -28.40 5.13
N SER A 97 -8.40 -28.13 4.27
CA SER A 97 -9.76 -28.69 4.33
C SER A 97 -10.62 -28.28 5.53
N TYR A 98 -10.12 -27.50 6.50
CA TYR A 98 -10.87 -27.08 7.69
C TYR A 98 -12.16 -26.31 7.35
N LEU A 99 -12.10 -25.44 6.33
CA LEU A 99 -13.25 -24.66 5.87
C LEU A 99 -14.04 -25.35 4.74
N GLY A 100 -13.66 -26.57 4.37
CA GLY A 100 -14.17 -27.28 3.19
C GLY A 100 -13.69 -26.69 1.87
N SER A 101 -14.30 -27.12 0.77
CA SER A 101 -13.94 -26.65 -0.58
C SER A 101 -14.18 -25.14 -0.75
N ALA A 102 -13.40 -24.50 -1.63
CA ALA A 102 -13.57 -23.07 -1.93
C ALA A 102 -14.99 -22.72 -2.38
N GLU A 103 -15.62 -23.60 -3.17
CA GLU A 103 -17.01 -23.42 -3.61
C GLU A 103 -18.00 -23.55 -2.46
N GLY A 104 -17.82 -24.56 -1.59
CA GLY A 104 -18.64 -24.75 -0.41
C GLY A 104 -18.52 -23.58 0.58
N PHE A 105 -17.30 -23.08 0.79
CA PHE A 105 -17.05 -21.88 1.57
C PHE A 105 -17.74 -20.65 0.97
N ARG A 106 -17.63 -20.47 -0.36
CA ARG A 106 -18.27 -19.35 -1.07
C ARG A 106 -19.78 -19.37 -0.90
N LYS A 107 -20.43 -20.53 -1.07
CA LYS A 107 -21.88 -20.68 -0.93
C LYS A 107 -22.35 -20.48 0.51
N ARG A 108 -21.61 -21.00 1.49
CA ARG A 108 -22.00 -20.98 2.91
C ARG A 108 -21.72 -19.66 3.62
N PHE A 109 -20.67 -18.94 3.23
CA PHE A 109 -20.20 -17.76 3.96
C PHE A 109 -19.98 -16.57 3.04
N ALA A 110 -19.14 -16.68 2.01
CA ALA A 110 -18.73 -15.50 1.24
C ALA A 110 -19.92 -14.80 0.57
N LEU A 111 -20.79 -15.55 -0.12
CA LEU A 111 -21.94 -14.98 -0.82
C LEU A 111 -23.00 -14.41 0.15
N PRO A 112 -23.45 -15.14 1.20
CA PRO A 112 -24.32 -14.57 2.24
C PRO A 112 -23.81 -13.26 2.85
N ILE A 113 -22.53 -13.22 3.21
CA ILE A 113 -21.94 -12.08 3.92
C ILE A 113 -21.71 -10.90 2.95
N GLU A 114 -21.04 -11.14 1.82
CA GLU A 114 -20.62 -10.05 0.91
C GLU A 114 -21.78 -9.50 0.08
N ARG A 115 -22.77 -10.33 -0.29
CA ARG A 115 -23.87 -9.92 -1.18
C ARG A 115 -25.16 -9.60 -0.44
N TYR A 116 -25.48 -10.38 0.60
CA TYR A 116 -26.75 -10.28 1.31
C TYR A 116 -26.61 -9.67 2.71
N ASN A 117 -25.39 -9.29 3.12
CA ASN A 117 -25.07 -8.70 4.41
C ASN A 117 -25.57 -9.54 5.60
N ASP A 118 -25.50 -10.86 5.47
CA ASP A 118 -25.95 -11.83 6.49
C ASP A 118 -25.02 -11.82 7.71
N LYS A 119 -25.52 -11.24 8.81
CA LYS A 119 -24.78 -11.10 10.07
C LYS A 119 -24.61 -12.43 10.82
N ASP A 120 -25.54 -13.36 10.66
CA ASP A 120 -25.48 -14.66 11.35
C ASP A 120 -24.41 -15.54 10.71
N ALA A 121 -24.35 -15.55 9.37
CA ALA A 121 -23.27 -16.19 8.63
C ALA A 121 -21.90 -15.59 9.03
N GLY A 122 -21.82 -14.27 9.19
CA GLY A 122 -20.60 -13.57 9.64
C GLY A 122 -20.16 -13.95 11.06
N THR A 123 -21.10 -14.01 12.00
CA THR A 123 -20.83 -14.40 13.39
C THR A 123 -20.38 -15.86 13.48
N LYS A 124 -21.04 -16.74 12.74
CA LYS A 124 -20.67 -18.15 12.64
C LYS A 124 -19.27 -18.33 12.06
N LEU A 125 -18.97 -17.66 10.94
CA LEU A 125 -17.62 -17.70 10.36
C LEU A 125 -16.56 -17.24 11.36
N ARG A 126 -16.82 -16.13 12.07
CA ARG A 126 -15.90 -15.60 13.08
C ARG A 126 -15.61 -16.63 14.18
N SER A 127 -16.64 -17.30 14.71
CA SER A 127 -16.46 -18.33 15.74
C SER A 127 -15.58 -19.51 15.28
N ILE A 128 -15.66 -19.86 13.99
CA ILE A 128 -14.89 -20.95 13.38
C ILE A 128 -13.42 -20.56 13.21
N VAL A 129 -13.12 -19.32 12.79
CA VAL A 129 -11.74 -18.90 12.49
C VAL A 129 -11.01 -18.28 13.67
N SER A 130 -11.74 -17.73 14.65
CA SER A 130 -11.18 -17.02 15.81
C SER A 130 -10.10 -17.81 16.58
N PRO A 131 -10.19 -19.14 16.79
CA PRO A 131 -9.15 -19.89 17.51
C PRO A 131 -7.78 -19.88 16.83
N PHE A 132 -7.71 -19.56 15.53
CA PHE A 132 -6.48 -19.57 14.74
C PHE A 132 -5.93 -18.15 14.46
N ILE A 133 -6.64 -17.11 14.91
CA ILE A 133 -6.29 -15.72 14.60
C ILE A 133 -5.96 -15.00 15.89
N LEU A 134 -4.69 -14.62 16.04
CA LEU A 134 -4.25 -13.67 17.06
C LEU A 134 -4.04 -12.31 16.42
N ARG A 135 -4.91 -11.34 16.73
CA ARG A 135 -4.78 -9.95 16.29
C ARG A 135 -4.68 -9.04 17.51
N ARG A 136 -3.66 -8.20 17.54
CA ARG A 136 -3.52 -7.10 18.50
C ARG A 136 -3.41 -5.79 17.74
N LEU A 137 -4.06 -4.75 18.22
CA LEU A 137 -3.94 -3.40 17.66
C LEU A 137 -2.81 -2.67 18.37
N LYS A 138 -2.16 -1.71 17.71
CA LYS A 138 -1.16 -0.87 18.40
C LYS A 138 -1.79 0.03 19.47
N THR A 139 -3.09 0.28 19.35
CA THR A 139 -3.94 0.93 20.36
C THR A 139 -4.41 -0.03 21.45
N ASP A 140 -3.95 -1.27 21.49
CA ASP A 140 -4.21 -2.20 22.59
C ASP A 140 -3.56 -1.63 23.86
N PRO A 141 -4.32 -1.38 24.95
CA PRO A 141 -3.78 -0.87 26.21
C PRO A 141 -2.63 -1.71 26.80
N ALA A 142 -2.54 -2.99 26.44
CA ALA A 142 -1.44 -3.86 26.83
C ALA A 142 -0.13 -3.60 26.04
N ILE A 143 -0.20 -2.90 24.90
CA ILE A 143 0.92 -2.54 24.01
C ILE A 143 1.28 -1.05 24.13
N ILE A 144 0.30 -0.18 24.39
CA ILE A 144 0.44 1.29 24.39
C ILE A 144 1.54 1.80 25.35
N LYS A 145 1.87 1.09 26.43
CA LYS A 145 2.82 1.58 27.44
C LYS A 145 4.22 1.92 26.89
N ASP A 146 4.59 1.38 25.73
CA ASP A 146 5.93 1.54 25.13
C ASP A 146 5.97 2.35 23.82
N LEU A 147 4.83 2.87 23.32
CA LEU A 147 4.77 3.63 22.07
C LEU A 147 4.31 5.08 22.29
N PRO A 148 4.96 6.08 21.66
CA PRO A 148 4.52 7.48 21.72
C PRO A 148 3.23 7.71 20.94
N ASP A 149 2.70 8.92 20.96
CA ASP A 149 1.44 9.22 20.27
C ASP A 149 1.62 9.23 18.74
N LYS A 150 0.57 8.78 18.03
CA LYS A 150 0.45 8.92 16.58
C LYS A 150 -0.70 9.88 16.26
N ILE A 151 -0.38 11.00 15.62
CA ILE A 151 -1.34 12.04 15.23
C ILE A 151 -1.51 11.99 13.72
N GLU A 152 -2.73 11.76 13.24
CA GLU A 152 -3.04 11.77 11.80
C GLU A 152 -3.82 13.03 11.43
N MET A 153 -3.35 13.73 10.41
CA MET A 153 -3.88 15.01 9.93
C MET A 153 -4.12 14.94 8.42
N LYS A 154 -5.22 15.54 7.98
CA LYS A 154 -5.45 15.83 6.57
C LYS A 154 -4.85 17.20 6.23
N VAL A 155 -4.12 17.26 5.13
CA VAL A 155 -3.52 18.49 4.61
C VAL A 155 -4.20 18.82 3.30
N HIS A 156 -5.13 19.76 3.37
CA HIS A 156 -5.90 20.24 2.24
C HIS A 156 -5.04 21.18 1.39
N CYS A 157 -5.02 20.93 0.09
CA CYS A 157 -4.19 21.64 -0.89
C CYS A 157 -5.09 22.12 -2.04
N ASN A 158 -5.00 23.39 -2.39
CA ASN A 158 -5.69 23.91 -3.57
C ASN A 158 -4.95 23.54 -4.85
N LEU A 159 -5.68 23.35 -5.95
CA LEU A 159 -5.07 23.26 -7.26
C LEU A 159 -4.59 24.64 -7.72
N THR A 160 -3.44 24.69 -8.40
CA THR A 160 -3.06 25.87 -9.19
C THR A 160 -3.99 26.05 -10.40
N LYS A 161 -4.03 27.23 -11.00
CA LYS A 161 -4.79 27.49 -12.24
C LYS A 161 -4.40 26.54 -13.37
N GLU A 162 -3.11 26.23 -13.49
CA GLU A 162 -2.61 25.24 -14.46
C GLU A 162 -3.17 23.84 -14.16
N GLN A 163 -3.09 23.40 -12.90
CA GLN A 163 -3.62 22.09 -12.50
C GLN A 163 -5.14 22.01 -12.74
N ALA A 164 -5.90 23.04 -12.37
CA ALA A 164 -7.35 23.08 -12.59
C ALA A 164 -7.70 22.95 -14.08
N THR A 165 -6.99 23.68 -14.94
CA THR A 165 -7.18 23.63 -16.41
C THR A 165 -6.87 22.24 -16.97
N LEU A 166 -5.74 21.64 -16.57
CA LEU A 166 -5.37 20.28 -16.98
C LEU A 166 -6.36 19.24 -16.45
N TYR A 167 -6.81 19.39 -15.21
CA TYR A 167 -7.74 18.49 -14.57
C TYR A 167 -9.08 18.47 -15.31
N GLU A 168 -9.68 19.64 -15.55
CA GLU A 168 -10.93 19.76 -16.32
C GLU A 168 -10.80 19.21 -17.73
N ALA A 169 -9.66 19.43 -18.40
CA ALA A 169 -9.41 18.87 -19.73
C ALA A 169 -9.38 17.34 -19.72
N VAL A 170 -8.77 16.72 -18.71
CA VAL A 170 -8.76 15.26 -18.54
C VAL A 170 -10.17 14.73 -18.28
N VAL A 171 -10.95 15.37 -17.40
CA VAL A 171 -12.33 14.99 -17.11
C VAL A 171 -13.18 15.04 -18.38
N LYS A 172 -13.11 16.15 -19.13
CA LYS A 172 -13.87 16.34 -20.38
C LYS A 172 -13.46 15.38 -21.48
N ASP A 173 -12.18 15.05 -21.62
CA ASP A 173 -11.70 14.04 -22.57
C ASP A 173 -12.21 12.64 -22.21
N MET A 174 -12.16 12.26 -20.93
CA MET A 174 -12.60 10.96 -20.48
C MET A 174 -14.12 10.77 -20.59
N LEU A 175 -14.93 11.75 -20.18
CA LEU A 175 -16.40 11.63 -20.26
C LEU A 175 -16.87 11.42 -21.72
N ARG A 176 -16.28 12.17 -22.66
CA ARG A 176 -16.55 11.99 -24.10
C ARG A 176 -16.24 10.58 -24.61
N LYS A 177 -15.18 9.95 -24.09
CA LYS A 177 -14.77 8.61 -24.50
C LYS A 177 -15.63 7.52 -23.83
N ILE A 178 -15.99 7.70 -22.56
CA ILE A 178 -16.80 6.73 -21.81
C ILE A 178 -18.22 6.60 -22.37
N GLU A 179 -18.81 7.67 -22.89
CA GLU A 179 -20.14 7.64 -23.51
C GLU A 179 -20.23 6.64 -24.69
N SER A 180 -19.13 6.37 -25.37
CA SER A 180 -19.06 5.47 -26.52
C SER A 180 -18.44 4.10 -26.24
N SER A 181 -18.10 3.79 -24.98
CA SER A 181 -17.32 2.58 -24.64
C SER A 181 -18.04 1.69 -23.64
N GLU A 182 -17.93 0.37 -23.84
CA GLU A 182 -18.53 -0.65 -22.98
C GLU A 182 -17.52 -1.70 -22.49
N GLY A 183 -17.94 -2.52 -21.54
CA GLY A 183 -17.17 -3.69 -21.10
C GLY A 183 -15.76 -3.37 -20.62
N ILE A 184 -14.77 -4.15 -21.08
CA ILE A 184 -13.37 -4.05 -20.66
C ILE A 184 -12.73 -2.71 -21.08
N GLU A 185 -13.11 -2.20 -22.25
CA GLU A 185 -12.60 -0.94 -22.77
C GLU A 185 -12.95 0.22 -21.83
N ARG A 186 -14.23 0.30 -21.44
CA ARG A 186 -14.69 1.29 -20.45
C ARG A 186 -13.90 1.21 -19.15
N LYS A 187 -13.68 0.01 -18.62
CA LYS A 187 -12.91 -0.19 -17.38
C LYS A 187 -11.47 0.34 -17.54
N GLY A 188 -10.82 0.03 -18.65
CA GLY A 188 -9.48 0.52 -18.95
C GLY A 188 -9.40 2.05 -19.03
N MET A 189 -10.40 2.70 -19.65
CA MET A 189 -10.47 4.16 -19.74
C MET A 189 -10.64 4.83 -18.39
N VAL A 190 -11.51 4.29 -17.52
CA VAL A 190 -11.72 4.79 -16.16
C VAL A 190 -10.42 4.73 -15.35
N LEU A 191 -9.72 3.58 -15.38
CA LEU A 191 -8.45 3.40 -14.69
C LEU A 191 -7.36 4.34 -15.21
N SER A 192 -7.28 4.53 -16.52
CA SER A 192 -6.34 5.48 -17.14
C SER A 192 -6.64 6.92 -16.72
N ALA A 193 -7.91 7.33 -16.69
CA ALA A 193 -8.31 8.66 -16.26
C ALA A 193 -7.99 8.90 -14.78
N LEU A 194 -8.25 7.92 -13.91
CA LEU A 194 -7.88 7.98 -12.49
C LEU A 194 -6.38 8.24 -12.30
N VAL A 195 -5.53 7.50 -13.00
CA VAL A 195 -4.07 7.68 -12.96
C VAL A 195 -3.70 9.10 -13.41
N ARG A 196 -4.25 9.56 -14.54
CA ARG A 196 -3.98 10.88 -15.11
C ARG A 196 -4.40 12.02 -14.18
N LEU A 197 -5.61 11.95 -13.61
CA LEU A 197 -6.10 12.97 -12.69
C LEU A 197 -5.26 13.03 -11.42
N LYS A 198 -4.81 11.88 -10.89
CA LYS A 198 -3.88 11.84 -9.75
C LYS A 198 -2.51 12.46 -10.10
N GLN A 199 -1.99 12.22 -11.31
CA GLN A 199 -0.75 12.87 -11.77
C GLN A 199 -0.92 14.39 -11.83
N VAL A 200 -2.06 14.89 -12.31
CA VAL A 200 -2.37 16.34 -12.31
C VAL A 200 -2.39 16.90 -10.89
N CYS A 201 -3.06 16.21 -9.95
CA CYS A 201 -3.12 16.62 -8.54
C CYS A 201 -1.73 16.68 -7.90
N ASN A 202 -0.85 15.74 -8.25
CA ASN A 202 0.53 15.71 -7.78
C ASN A 202 1.37 16.83 -8.38
N HIS A 203 1.46 16.89 -9.71
CA HIS A 203 2.24 17.91 -10.41
C HIS A 203 1.97 17.94 -11.93
N PRO A 204 1.79 19.12 -12.57
CA PRO A 204 1.65 19.25 -14.02
C PRO A 204 2.76 18.55 -14.81
N ALA A 205 4.04 18.76 -14.45
CA ALA A 205 5.19 18.09 -15.07
C ALA A 205 5.12 16.55 -15.02
N GLN A 206 4.51 15.96 -13.97
CA GLN A 206 4.31 14.52 -13.88
C GLN A 206 3.25 14.03 -14.88
N PHE A 207 2.20 14.83 -15.08
CA PHE A 207 1.16 14.51 -16.05
C PHE A 207 1.63 14.71 -17.50
N LEU A 208 2.38 15.79 -17.76
CA LEU A 208 2.86 16.15 -19.10
C LEU A 208 4.07 15.32 -19.53
N GLY A 209 4.92 14.90 -18.60
CA GLY A 209 6.14 14.14 -18.90
C GLY A 209 7.16 14.94 -19.73
N ASP A 210 7.15 16.27 -19.60
CA ASP A 210 7.87 17.21 -20.48
C ASP A 210 9.20 17.70 -19.90
N GLY A 211 9.55 17.31 -18.67
CA GLY A 211 10.78 17.74 -17.98
C GLY A 211 10.77 19.21 -17.53
N SER A 212 9.60 19.84 -17.52
CA SER A 212 9.43 21.23 -17.09
C SER A 212 9.76 21.43 -15.59
N GLU A 213 10.11 22.67 -15.22
CA GLU A 213 10.45 22.98 -13.83
C GLU A 213 9.27 22.80 -12.87
N LEU A 214 9.56 22.43 -11.62
CA LEU A 214 8.54 22.16 -10.60
C LEU A 214 8.01 23.36 -9.79
N PRO A 215 8.82 24.38 -9.40
CA PRO A 215 8.37 25.42 -8.48
C PRO A 215 7.06 26.12 -8.90
N GLY A 216 6.16 26.35 -7.94
CA GLY A 216 4.98 27.20 -8.12
C GLY A 216 3.84 26.60 -8.96
N ARG A 217 3.97 25.36 -9.44
CA ARG A 217 3.01 24.74 -10.37
C ARG A 217 2.10 23.69 -9.72
N SER A 218 2.37 23.32 -8.48
CA SER A 218 1.56 22.35 -7.73
C SER A 218 1.31 22.82 -6.29
N GLY A 219 0.04 22.86 -5.89
CA GLY A 219 -0.33 23.20 -4.52
C GLY A 219 0.23 22.23 -3.49
N LYS A 220 0.21 20.93 -3.78
CA LYS A 220 0.84 19.91 -2.93
C LYS A 220 2.34 20.08 -2.81
N LEU A 221 3.03 20.42 -3.90
CA LEU A 221 4.46 20.66 -3.87
C LEU A 221 4.80 21.87 -3.01
N ASN A 222 4.07 22.97 -3.16
CA ASN A 222 4.28 24.16 -2.34
C ASN A 222 4.07 23.83 -0.86
N ARG A 223 2.97 23.13 -0.55
CA ARG A 223 2.62 22.79 0.83
C ARG A 223 3.62 21.84 1.50
N ILE A 224 4.12 20.83 0.79
CA ILE A 224 5.11 19.91 1.38
C ILE A 224 6.46 20.60 1.59
N ILE A 225 6.83 21.58 0.76
CA ILE A 225 8.06 22.35 0.96
C ILE A 225 7.97 23.13 2.27
N GLU A 226 6.90 23.91 2.48
CA GLU A 226 6.66 24.66 3.72
C GLU A 226 6.76 23.75 4.96
N MET A 227 6.07 22.61 4.93
CA MET A 227 6.06 21.68 6.07
C MET A 227 7.42 21.00 6.28
N LEU A 228 8.17 20.71 5.21
CA LEU A 228 9.52 20.15 5.32
C LEU A 228 10.53 21.20 5.82
N GLU A 229 10.36 22.48 5.50
CA GLU A 229 11.17 23.56 6.08
C GLU A 229 11.04 23.59 7.60
N GLU A 230 9.81 23.54 8.12
CA GLU A 230 9.52 23.47 9.56
C GLU A 230 10.16 22.21 10.19
N VAL A 231 9.94 21.04 9.60
CA VAL A 231 10.50 19.77 10.10
C VAL A 231 12.02 19.81 10.17
N LEU A 232 12.67 20.34 9.14
CA LEU A 232 14.13 20.43 9.09
C LEU A 232 14.69 21.47 10.07
N ALA A 233 13.98 22.59 10.27
CA ALA A 233 14.35 23.64 11.23
C ALA A 233 14.30 23.13 12.68
N GLU A 234 13.34 22.26 13.01
CA GLU A 234 13.24 21.59 14.31
C GLU A 234 14.29 20.48 14.50
N GLY A 235 15.01 20.12 13.44
CA GLY A 235 16.01 19.05 13.47
C GLY A 235 15.42 17.64 13.32
N ASP A 236 14.15 17.55 12.92
CA ASP A 236 13.41 16.31 12.78
C ASP A 236 13.65 15.64 11.41
N SER A 237 13.07 14.46 11.21
CA SER A 237 13.25 13.66 10.00
C SER A 237 11.91 13.20 9.44
N ALA A 238 11.81 13.17 8.12
CA ALA A 238 10.58 12.94 7.39
C ALA A 238 10.67 11.74 6.45
N LEU A 239 9.60 10.94 6.42
CA LEU A 239 9.31 10.03 5.32
C LEU A 239 8.31 10.69 4.37
N VAL A 240 8.56 10.58 3.06
CA VAL A 240 7.62 11.04 2.03
C VAL A 240 7.23 9.87 1.15
N PHE A 241 5.96 9.51 1.19
CA PHE A 241 5.39 8.43 0.40
C PHE A 241 4.68 8.95 -0.84
N THR A 242 4.94 8.29 -1.97
CA THR A 242 4.21 8.49 -3.23
C THR A 242 3.99 7.15 -3.91
N GLN A 243 2.87 6.98 -4.59
CA GLN A 243 2.60 5.79 -5.40
C GLN A 243 3.41 5.77 -6.71
N PHE A 244 3.90 6.93 -7.16
CA PHE A 244 4.58 7.09 -8.44
C PHE A 244 6.10 7.23 -8.27
N ALA A 245 6.85 6.26 -8.78
CA ALA A 245 8.30 6.30 -8.72
C ALA A 245 8.90 7.52 -9.47
N GLU A 246 8.27 7.91 -10.57
CA GLU A 246 8.63 9.13 -11.32
C GLU A 246 8.52 10.39 -10.45
N MET A 247 7.38 10.56 -9.77
CA MET A 247 7.19 11.68 -8.84
C MET A 247 8.22 11.66 -7.72
N GLY A 248 8.53 10.47 -7.16
CA GLY A 248 9.57 10.34 -6.15
C GLY A 248 10.95 10.78 -6.65
N GLY A 249 11.27 10.52 -7.91
CA GLY A 249 12.48 11.03 -8.56
C GLY A 249 12.48 12.56 -8.71
N MET A 250 11.36 13.14 -9.15
CA MET A 250 11.17 14.59 -9.28
C MET A 250 11.30 15.30 -7.92
N LEU A 251 10.60 14.79 -6.90
CA LEU A 251 10.66 15.29 -5.52
C LEU A 251 12.09 15.22 -4.96
N LYS A 252 12.79 14.10 -5.18
CA LYS A 252 14.19 13.95 -4.73
C LYS A 252 15.06 15.08 -5.29
N ALA A 253 15.07 15.24 -6.61
CA ALA A 253 15.91 16.25 -7.26
C ALA A 253 15.57 17.67 -6.77
N HIS A 254 14.28 17.94 -6.61
CA HIS A 254 13.79 19.24 -6.18
C HIS A 254 14.13 19.54 -4.71
N PHE A 255 13.86 18.59 -3.79
CA PHE A 255 14.18 18.74 -2.37
C PHE A 255 15.69 18.89 -2.13
N GLN A 256 16.54 18.19 -2.88
CA GLN A 256 18.00 18.38 -2.78
C GLN A 256 18.42 19.80 -3.15
N LYS A 257 17.80 20.39 -4.19
CA LYS A 257 18.05 21.77 -4.62
C LYS A 257 17.56 22.78 -3.59
N VAL A 258 16.33 22.62 -3.11
CA VAL A 258 15.69 23.57 -2.18
C VAL A 258 16.36 23.54 -0.80
N PHE A 259 16.57 22.37 -0.23
CA PHE A 259 17.10 22.24 1.14
C PHE A 259 18.62 22.17 1.22
N SER A 260 19.31 22.11 0.08
CA SER A 260 20.77 21.95 0.02
C SER A 260 21.28 20.78 0.87
N GLN A 261 20.51 19.68 0.91
CA GLN A 261 20.80 18.48 1.70
C GLN A 261 20.62 17.22 0.85
N ASP A 262 21.29 16.13 1.22
CA ASP A 262 21.07 14.83 0.59
C ASP A 262 19.66 14.31 0.92
N VAL A 263 19.01 13.70 -0.07
CA VAL A 263 17.65 13.15 0.04
C VAL A 263 17.69 11.72 -0.48
N LEU A 264 17.24 10.78 0.35
CA LEU A 264 17.20 9.37 -0.02
C LEU A 264 15.92 9.07 -0.79
N PHE A 265 15.99 8.13 -1.74
CA PHE A 265 14.82 7.65 -2.47
C PHE A 265 14.87 6.14 -2.68
N LEU A 266 13.88 5.45 -2.12
CA LEU A 266 13.70 4.01 -2.28
C LEU A 266 12.54 3.71 -3.23
N HIS A 267 12.83 3.02 -4.33
CA HIS A 267 11.85 2.52 -5.28
C HIS A 267 12.11 1.06 -5.68
N GLY A 268 11.20 0.47 -6.44
CA GLY A 268 11.24 -0.97 -6.78
C GLY A 268 12.42 -1.41 -7.64
N GLY A 269 13.15 -0.47 -8.26
CA GLY A 269 14.35 -0.74 -9.06
C GLY A 269 15.64 -0.79 -8.24
N VAL A 270 15.60 -0.43 -6.96
CA VAL A 270 16.79 -0.41 -6.08
C VAL A 270 17.11 -1.83 -5.63
N SER A 271 18.39 -2.22 -5.74
CA SER A 271 18.86 -3.54 -5.27
C SER A 271 18.74 -3.66 -3.74
N GLN A 272 18.63 -4.90 -3.23
CA GLN A 272 18.54 -5.13 -1.78
C GLN A 272 19.74 -4.53 -1.02
N LYS A 273 20.96 -4.67 -1.55
CA LYS A 273 22.17 -4.10 -0.93
C LYS A 273 22.09 -2.58 -0.82
N GLN A 274 21.64 -1.89 -1.88
CA GLN A 274 21.47 -0.44 -1.86
C GLN A 274 20.34 -0.01 -0.93
N ARG A 275 19.24 -0.78 -0.86
CA ARG A 275 18.15 -0.55 0.09
C ARG A 275 18.66 -0.58 1.53
N ASP A 276 19.41 -1.61 1.90
CA ASP A 276 19.94 -1.75 3.26
C ASP A 276 20.90 -0.59 3.60
N GLN A 277 21.72 -0.16 2.62
CA GLN A 277 22.57 1.02 2.76
C GLN A 277 21.77 2.31 2.96
N MET A 278 20.69 2.53 2.22
CA MET A 278 19.83 3.72 2.40
C MET A 278 19.18 3.74 3.79
N VAL A 279 18.68 2.60 4.27
CA VAL A 279 18.05 2.49 5.60
C VAL A 279 19.07 2.77 6.71
N MET A 280 20.27 2.24 6.57
CA MET A 280 21.37 2.49 7.51
C MET A 280 21.77 3.97 7.51
N ARG A 281 22.00 4.56 6.33
CA ARG A 281 22.29 6.00 6.18
C ARG A 281 21.19 6.87 6.76
N PHE A 282 19.92 6.51 6.57
CA PHE A 282 18.81 7.26 7.17
C PHE A 282 18.81 7.17 8.69
N SER A 283 19.26 6.06 9.28
CA SER A 283 19.26 5.88 10.73
C SER A 283 20.44 6.56 11.44
N GLU A 284 21.49 6.96 10.70
CA GLU A 284 22.65 7.67 11.24
C GLU A 284 22.28 9.07 11.77
N LYS A 285 22.86 9.47 12.91
CA LYS A 285 22.58 10.79 13.54
C LYS A 285 22.79 11.97 12.58
N ASN A 286 23.82 11.90 11.75
CA ASN A 286 24.17 12.93 10.75
C ASN A 286 23.76 12.53 9.32
N GLY A 287 22.94 11.49 9.19
CA GLY A 287 22.45 11.03 7.90
C GLY A 287 21.36 11.94 7.32
N PRO A 288 20.96 11.72 6.06
CA PRO A 288 19.86 12.44 5.40
C PRO A 288 18.60 12.48 6.26
N ARG A 289 17.93 13.63 6.30
CA ARG A 289 16.71 13.83 7.10
C ARG A 289 15.42 13.59 6.33
N ILE A 290 15.48 13.57 5.00
CA ILE A 290 14.33 13.27 4.14
C ILE A 290 14.58 11.93 3.44
N PHE A 291 13.62 11.01 3.56
CA PHE A 291 13.62 9.75 2.86
C PHE A 291 12.31 9.56 2.10
N ILE A 292 12.39 9.55 0.77
CA ILE A 292 11.25 9.30 -0.12
C ILE A 292 11.12 7.80 -0.36
N LEU A 293 9.90 7.27 -0.31
CA LEU A 293 9.61 5.87 -0.57
C LEU A 293 8.45 5.73 -1.57
N SER A 294 8.63 4.88 -2.58
CA SER A 294 7.46 4.47 -3.36
C SER A 294 6.64 3.45 -2.58
N LEU A 295 5.31 3.60 -2.55
CA LEU A 295 4.42 2.75 -1.73
C LEU A 295 4.61 1.24 -2.00
N LYS A 296 4.89 0.85 -3.24
CA LYS A 296 5.17 -0.57 -3.60
C LYS A 296 6.56 -1.05 -3.15
N ALA A 297 7.54 -0.18 -3.01
CA ALA A 297 8.89 -0.53 -2.54
C ALA A 297 9.01 -0.53 -1.00
N GLY A 298 8.14 0.23 -0.32
CA GLY A 298 8.01 0.28 1.15
C GLY A 298 7.19 -0.87 1.77
N GLY A 299 6.65 -1.79 0.95
CA GLY A 299 5.87 -2.95 1.39
C GLY A 299 6.67 -4.05 2.11
N VAL A 300 7.97 -3.87 2.32
CA VAL A 300 8.86 -4.81 3.02
C VAL A 300 9.19 -4.23 4.39
N GLY A 301 9.38 -5.08 5.41
CA GLY A 301 9.50 -4.78 6.85
C GLY A 301 10.56 -3.77 7.34
N LEU A 302 10.71 -2.60 6.72
CA LEU A 302 11.69 -1.56 7.06
C LEU A 302 11.40 -0.90 8.42
N ASN A 303 12.45 -0.73 9.23
CA ASN A 303 12.38 0.02 10.48
C ASN A 303 12.95 1.43 10.26
N LEU A 304 12.09 2.45 10.31
CA LEU A 304 12.44 3.84 9.99
C LEU A 304 12.08 4.79 11.15
N THR A 305 12.35 4.34 12.39
CA THR A 305 11.96 5.04 13.64
C THR A 305 12.63 6.39 13.85
N ARG A 306 13.65 6.76 13.06
CA ARG A 306 14.20 8.13 13.10
C ARG A 306 13.18 9.18 12.64
N ALA A 307 12.25 8.80 11.77
CA ALA A 307 11.24 9.72 11.27
C ALA A 307 10.14 9.97 12.31
N SER A 308 9.95 11.23 12.67
CA SER A 308 8.80 11.72 13.45
C SER A 308 7.70 12.28 12.54
N HIS A 309 7.99 12.55 11.26
CA HIS A 309 7.00 13.03 10.29
C HIS A 309 6.84 12.05 9.13
N VAL A 310 5.59 11.79 8.74
CA VAL A 310 5.23 10.94 7.61
C VAL A 310 4.29 11.71 6.70
N PHE A 311 4.69 11.96 5.46
CA PHE A 311 3.89 12.63 4.45
C PHE A 311 3.41 11.61 3.42
N HIS A 312 2.09 11.51 3.21
CA HIS A 312 1.50 10.82 2.08
C HIS A 312 1.17 11.86 1.01
N PHE A 313 2.04 11.98 0.01
CA PHE A 313 1.95 13.01 -1.03
C PHE A 313 0.74 12.78 -1.95
N ASP A 314 0.40 11.53 -2.24
CA ASP A 314 -0.81 11.15 -2.96
C ASP A 314 -1.66 10.18 -2.15
N ARG A 315 -2.99 10.34 -2.23
CA ARG A 315 -3.93 9.48 -1.50
C ARG A 315 -3.97 8.10 -2.11
N TRP A 316 -3.82 7.09 -1.27
CA TRP A 316 -4.09 5.71 -1.64
C TRP A 316 -5.47 5.31 -1.10
N TRP A 317 -6.36 4.87 -1.99
CA TRP A 317 -7.76 4.56 -1.65
C TRP A 317 -7.92 3.33 -0.75
N ASN A 318 -6.85 2.56 -0.52
CA ASN A 318 -6.85 1.47 0.47
C ASN A 318 -6.14 1.92 1.75
N PRO A 319 -6.88 2.26 2.82
CA PRO A 319 -6.31 2.71 4.09
C PRO A 319 -5.27 1.74 4.68
N ALA A 320 -5.41 0.43 4.41
CA ALA A 320 -4.48 -0.58 4.90
C ALA A 320 -3.05 -0.39 4.37
N VAL A 321 -2.89 0.01 3.10
CA VAL A 321 -1.58 0.23 2.48
C VAL A 321 -0.92 1.49 3.04
N GLU A 322 -1.69 2.57 3.23
CA GLU A 322 -1.18 3.80 3.86
C GLU A 322 -0.80 3.55 5.33
N ASN A 323 -1.63 2.79 6.06
CA ASN A 323 -1.35 2.43 7.45
C ASN A 323 -0.09 1.58 7.54
N GLN A 324 0.10 0.60 6.65
CA GLN A 324 1.31 -0.21 6.61
C GLN A 324 2.56 0.63 6.31
N ALA A 325 2.45 1.63 5.43
CA ALA A 325 3.53 2.57 5.12
C ALA A 325 3.85 3.48 6.33
N THR A 326 2.81 4.00 6.99
CA THR A 326 2.93 4.82 8.22
C THR A 326 3.56 4.02 9.37
N ASP A 327 3.16 2.76 9.49
CA ASP A 327 3.65 1.79 10.47
C ASP A 327 5.14 1.42 10.29
N ARG A 328 5.85 1.99 9.33
CA ARG A 328 7.31 1.91 9.20
C ARG A 328 8.04 2.90 10.11
N ALA A 329 7.45 4.07 10.34
CA ALA A 329 7.95 5.08 11.29
C ALA A 329 7.40 4.83 12.70
N PHE A 330 6.15 4.37 12.80
CA PHE A 330 5.50 4.05 14.08
C PHE A 330 5.77 2.60 14.50
N ARG A 331 7.00 2.32 14.97
CA ARG A 331 7.45 0.99 15.41
C ARG A 331 8.11 1.04 16.78
N ILE A 332 8.24 -0.13 17.41
CA ILE A 332 9.02 -0.31 18.64
C ILE A 332 10.44 0.26 18.42
N GLY A 333 10.89 1.11 19.33
CA GLY A 333 12.12 1.90 19.19
C GLY A 333 11.90 3.32 18.68
N GLN A 334 10.65 3.71 18.38
CA GLN A 334 10.26 5.10 18.21
C GLN A 334 10.17 5.79 19.57
N THR A 335 10.84 6.93 19.71
CA THR A 335 10.86 7.72 20.96
C THR A 335 10.18 9.07 20.82
N LYS A 336 9.78 9.46 19.61
CA LYS A 336 9.07 10.72 19.32
C LYS A 336 7.64 10.45 18.87
N ASN A 337 6.75 11.39 19.16
CA ASN A 337 5.42 11.39 18.56
C ASN A 337 5.53 11.39 17.03
N VAL A 338 4.68 10.59 16.37
CA VAL A 338 4.67 10.47 14.92
C VAL A 338 3.51 11.26 14.35
N GLN A 339 3.82 12.30 13.57
CA GLN A 339 2.84 13.11 12.84
C GLN A 339 2.69 12.60 11.42
N VAL A 340 1.45 12.30 11.03
CA VAL A 340 1.12 11.71 9.73
C VAL A 340 0.26 12.70 8.95
N HIS A 341 0.79 13.18 7.84
CA HIS A 341 0.21 14.22 6.99
C HIS A 341 -0.31 13.59 5.69
N LYS A 342 -1.62 13.60 5.49
CA LYS A 342 -2.29 13.02 4.30
C LYS A 342 -2.73 14.14 3.38
N PHE A 343 -2.06 14.29 2.23
CA PHE A 343 -2.32 15.40 1.32
C PHE A 343 -3.54 15.09 0.45
N ILE A 344 -4.46 16.05 0.35
CA ILE A 344 -5.70 15.94 -0.41
C ILE A 344 -5.86 17.21 -1.24
N CYS A 345 -6.03 17.07 -2.55
CA CYS A 345 -6.42 18.20 -3.38
C CYS A 345 -7.92 18.48 -3.27
N ASP A 346 -8.28 19.67 -2.82
CA ASP A 346 -9.66 20.10 -2.61
C ASP A 346 -10.44 20.13 -3.93
N GLY A 347 -11.73 19.82 -3.88
CA GLY A 347 -12.62 19.82 -5.04
C GLY A 347 -12.30 18.78 -6.11
N THR A 348 -11.30 17.93 -5.91
CA THR A 348 -10.89 16.90 -6.87
C THR A 348 -11.43 15.52 -6.50
N LEU A 349 -11.11 14.52 -7.32
CA LEU A 349 -11.36 13.12 -6.99
C LEU A 349 -10.73 12.69 -5.66
N GLU A 350 -9.62 13.30 -5.22
CA GLU A 350 -8.96 12.91 -3.98
C GLU A 350 -9.83 13.23 -2.76
N GLU A 351 -10.42 14.42 -2.74
CA GLU A 351 -11.38 14.83 -1.70
C GLU A 351 -12.61 13.92 -1.71
N ARG A 352 -13.19 13.65 -2.90
CA ARG A 352 -14.35 12.75 -3.02
C ARG A 352 -14.06 11.34 -2.53
N ILE A 353 -12.90 10.79 -2.89
CA ILE A 353 -12.49 9.46 -2.42
C ILE A 353 -12.30 9.47 -0.91
N ASP A 354 -11.75 10.54 -0.36
CA ASP A 354 -11.58 10.68 1.10
C ASP A 354 -12.93 10.74 1.83
N GLU A 355 -13.86 11.59 1.37
CA GLU A 355 -15.25 11.65 1.85
C GLU A 355 -15.90 10.25 1.84
N MET A 356 -15.79 9.53 0.72
CA MET A 356 -16.33 8.18 0.58
C MET A 356 -15.69 7.16 1.53
N ILE A 357 -14.39 7.29 1.82
CA ILE A 357 -13.69 6.43 2.78
C ILE A 357 -14.19 6.70 4.21
N GLU A 358 -14.44 7.96 4.55
CA GLU A 358 -14.95 8.36 5.86
C GLU A 358 -16.40 7.96 6.10
N ASP A 359 -17.27 8.22 5.12
CA ASP A 359 -18.67 7.80 5.16
C ASP A 359 -18.79 6.28 5.32
N LYS A 360 -17.89 5.52 4.70
CA LYS A 360 -17.84 4.06 4.83
C LYS A 360 -17.16 3.57 6.11
N LYS A 361 -16.25 4.33 6.73
CA LYS A 361 -15.74 4.01 8.07
C LYS A 361 -16.87 4.00 9.11
N ALA A 362 -17.89 4.84 8.94
CA ALA A 362 -19.08 4.85 9.80
C ALA A 362 -19.98 3.60 9.60
N LEU A 363 -19.93 2.95 8.43
CA LEU A 363 -20.72 1.76 8.08
C LEU A 363 -19.92 0.44 8.07
N ALA A 364 -18.73 0.45 8.67
CA ALA A 364 -17.80 -0.67 8.84
C ALA A 364 -17.05 -1.12 7.57
N GLU A 365 -15.82 -1.60 7.80
CA GLU A 365 -14.71 -2.02 6.93
C GLU A 365 -15.02 -2.94 5.72
N ASN A 366 -16.28 -3.17 5.34
CA ASN A 366 -16.71 -4.25 4.45
C ASN A 366 -17.04 -3.85 2.99
N ILE A 367 -17.03 -2.56 2.60
CA ILE A 367 -17.60 -2.13 1.29
C ILE A 367 -16.60 -1.40 0.38
N ILE A 368 -15.35 -1.19 0.80
CA ILE A 368 -14.29 -0.74 -0.11
C ILE A 368 -13.39 -1.93 -0.40
N GLY A 369 -13.71 -2.69 -1.44
CA GLY A 369 -12.72 -3.60 -2.02
C GLY A 369 -11.46 -2.79 -2.34
N THR A 370 -10.29 -3.24 -1.90
CA THR A 370 -8.97 -2.58 -2.00
C THR A 370 -8.41 -2.44 -3.41
N GLY A 371 -9.24 -2.65 -4.43
CA GLY A 371 -8.91 -2.36 -5.82
C GLY A 371 -9.82 -1.27 -6.36
N GLU A 372 -9.40 -0.64 -7.46
CA GLU A 372 -10.19 0.34 -8.21
C GLU A 372 -11.45 -0.28 -8.88
N GLY A 373 -11.75 -1.56 -8.64
CA GLY A 373 -12.85 -2.29 -9.26
C GLY A 373 -14.21 -1.65 -9.03
N TRP A 374 -14.46 -1.12 -7.84
CA TRP A 374 -15.71 -0.42 -7.52
C TRP A 374 -15.90 0.84 -8.36
N LEU A 375 -14.80 1.56 -8.69
CA LEU A 375 -14.82 2.71 -9.59
C LEU A 375 -15.20 2.28 -11.00
N THR A 376 -14.66 1.16 -11.47
CA THR A 376 -14.95 0.65 -12.82
C THR A 376 -16.39 0.14 -13.00
N GLU A 377 -17.11 -0.08 -11.90
CA GLU A 377 -18.49 -0.56 -11.87
C GLU A 377 -19.52 0.59 -11.70
N MET A 378 -19.08 1.81 -11.43
CA MET A 378 -19.96 3.00 -11.34
C MET A 378 -20.59 3.36 -12.68
N THR A 379 -21.80 3.92 -12.65
CA THR A 379 -22.48 4.49 -13.82
C THR A 379 -21.72 5.72 -14.35
N THR A 380 -21.99 6.13 -15.59
CA THR A 380 -21.32 7.31 -16.18
C THR A 380 -21.68 8.59 -15.42
N GLU A 381 -22.90 8.71 -14.90
CA GLU A 381 -23.33 9.83 -14.06
C GLU A 381 -22.56 9.85 -12.73
N GLN A 382 -22.44 8.70 -12.06
CA GLN A 382 -21.66 8.57 -10.83
C GLN A 382 -20.17 8.92 -11.04
N LEU A 383 -19.59 8.52 -12.18
CA LEU A 383 -18.22 8.89 -12.54
C LEU A 383 -18.09 10.38 -12.82
N LYS A 384 -19.07 10.99 -13.48
CA LYS A 384 -19.09 12.43 -13.74
C LYS A 384 -19.08 13.21 -12.43
N ASP A 385 -19.92 12.83 -11.47
CA ASP A 385 -19.99 13.48 -10.17
C ASP A 385 -18.72 13.28 -9.34
N LEU A 386 -18.14 12.08 -9.41
CA LEU A 386 -16.89 11.75 -8.72
C LEU A 386 -15.70 12.54 -9.26
N PHE A 387 -15.62 12.73 -10.57
CA PHE A 387 -14.47 13.35 -11.22
C PHE A 387 -14.62 14.86 -11.42
N ALA A 388 -15.83 15.41 -11.37
CA ALA A 388 -16.06 16.85 -11.54
C ALA A 388 -15.27 17.68 -10.52
N LEU A 389 -14.57 18.70 -11.02
CA LEU A 389 -13.89 19.69 -10.19
C LEU A 389 -14.92 20.60 -9.52
N ARG A 390 -14.89 20.72 -8.19
CA ARG A 390 -15.69 21.72 -7.46
C ARG A 390 -15.03 23.10 -7.62
N ARG A 391 -15.80 24.10 -8.07
CA ARG A 391 -15.29 25.45 -8.39
C ARG A 391 -14.71 26.21 -7.21
N GLU A 392 -15.08 25.84 -5.99
CA GLU A 392 -14.65 26.48 -4.74
C GLU A 392 -13.19 26.14 -4.35
N ALA A 393 -12.54 25.21 -5.04
CA ALA A 393 -11.23 24.66 -4.67
C ALA A 393 -10.04 25.14 -5.52
N VAL A 394 -10.26 26.10 -6.41
CA VAL A 394 -9.18 26.72 -7.18
C VAL A 394 -8.65 27.90 -6.36
N ALA A 395 -7.34 27.97 -6.15
CA ALA A 395 -6.75 29.09 -5.43
C ALA A 395 -7.05 30.42 -6.15
N ASP A 396 -7.72 31.35 -5.46
CA ASP A 396 -7.77 32.75 -5.85
C ASP A 396 -6.39 33.39 -5.59
N GLU A 397 -5.95 34.26 -6.51
CA GLU A 397 -4.61 34.89 -6.49
C GLU A 397 -4.30 35.73 -5.25
#